data_AF-K9VWQ8-F1
#
_entry.id   AF-K9VWQ8-F1
#
_cell.length_a   1.000
_cell.length_b   1.000
_cell.length_c   1.000
_cell.angle_alpha   90.00
_cell.angle_beta   90.00
_cell.angle_gamma   90.00
#
_symmetry.space_group_name_H-M   'P 1'
#
loop_
_entity.id
_entity.type
_entity.pdbx_description
1 polymer ?
#
loop_
_entity_poly.entity_id
_entity_poly.type
_entity_poly.pdbx_seq_one_letter_code
_entity_poly.pdbx_strand_id
1 'polypeptide(L)'
;MPSKKLSTLPKQQEVTHKNYDSFTAINRQAFAEILTFIDFADDKLTIGFVEINFDRDKNLLIAILKKHSSCKNIQFVHWDFSDQNLRFLRDAIVEKLQSIRIESDKKLVLIITGLENSIGMSEAYPPVLQDLNFVRDAFTTSVPHPILFFLPDYALTRLAKYAPDFWAWRLGVFSFQK
;
A
#
# COMPACT_ATOMS: atom_id res chain seq x y z
N MET A 1 49.39 -29.58 -12.86
CA MET A 1 48.36 -28.52 -12.98
C MET A 1 47.21 -29.08 -13.82
N PRO A 2 45.92 -28.96 -13.43
CA PRO A 2 45.28 -27.69 -13.07
C PRO A 2 44.46 -27.69 -11.76
N SER A 3 44.23 -26.48 -11.25
CA SER A 3 43.54 -26.11 -10.02
C SER A 3 42.05 -26.44 -10.02
N LYS A 4 41.56 -27.03 -8.91
CA LYS A 4 40.16 -26.88 -8.48
C LYS A 4 39.96 -25.45 -7.97
N LYS A 5 39.19 -24.64 -8.68
CA LYS A 5 38.65 -23.38 -8.16
C LYS A 5 37.65 -23.69 -7.06
N LEU A 6 37.98 -23.27 -5.84
CA LEU A 6 37.08 -23.29 -4.70
C LEU A 6 35.99 -22.23 -4.93
N SER A 7 34.74 -22.67 -4.81
CA SER A 7 33.50 -21.93 -4.98
C SER A 7 33.38 -20.76 -3.99
N THR A 8 33.13 -19.54 -4.50
CA THR A 8 32.67 -18.39 -3.70
C THR A 8 31.30 -17.94 -4.19
N LEU A 9 30.24 -18.40 -3.52
CA LEU A 9 28.92 -17.77 -3.51
C LEU A 9 28.52 -17.68 -2.04
N PRO A 10 28.69 -16.50 -1.41
CA PRO A 10 27.51 -15.72 -1.02
C PRO A 10 27.77 -14.20 -1.09
N LYS A 11 27.01 -13.47 -1.90
CA LYS A 11 26.92 -11.98 -1.81
C LYS A 11 25.51 -11.45 -1.96
N GLN A 12 24.61 -12.17 -2.63
CA GLN A 12 23.25 -11.67 -2.89
C GLN A 12 22.30 -11.87 -1.71
N GLN A 13 22.40 -12.98 -0.96
CA GLN A 13 21.49 -13.26 0.18
C GLN A 13 21.80 -12.44 1.45
N GLU A 14 23.07 -12.18 1.75
CA GLU A 14 23.47 -11.35 2.91
C GLU A 14 23.09 -9.87 2.73
N VAL A 15 23.17 -9.36 1.50
CA VAL A 15 22.82 -7.96 1.19
C VAL A 15 21.32 -7.75 1.28
N THR A 16 20.49 -8.72 0.90
CA THR A 16 19.03 -8.63 1.13
C THR A 16 18.71 -8.61 2.61
N HIS A 17 19.20 -9.57 3.41
CA HIS A 17 18.88 -9.60 4.85
C HIS A 17 19.30 -8.33 5.60
N LYS A 18 20.52 -7.80 5.37
CA LYS A 18 20.97 -6.54 5.98
C LYS A 18 20.08 -5.34 5.62
N ASN A 19 19.59 -5.28 4.38
CA ASN A 19 18.72 -4.19 3.95
C ASN A 19 17.33 -4.27 4.61
N TYR A 20 16.80 -5.48 4.85
CA TYR A 20 15.53 -5.69 5.56
C TYR A 20 15.63 -5.23 7.02
N ASP A 21 16.70 -5.65 7.71
CA ASP A 21 16.89 -5.32 9.12
C ASP A 21 17.15 -3.82 9.31
N SER A 22 17.90 -3.19 8.41
CA SER A 22 18.13 -1.74 8.44
C SER A 22 16.85 -0.95 8.17
N PHE A 23 16.08 -1.32 7.15
CA PHE A 23 14.84 -0.63 6.79
C PHE A 23 13.79 -0.71 7.92
N THR A 24 13.62 -1.89 8.52
CA THR A 24 12.69 -2.08 9.64
C THR A 24 13.18 -1.41 10.93
N ALA A 25 14.49 -1.35 11.17
CA ALA A 25 15.04 -0.65 12.32
C ALA A 25 14.79 0.87 12.24
N ILE A 26 15.03 1.49 11.08
CA ILE A 26 14.77 2.91 10.84
C ILE A 26 13.26 3.21 10.98
N ASN A 27 12.42 2.34 10.41
CA ASN A 27 10.98 2.55 10.34
C ASN A 27 10.18 1.82 11.42
N ARG A 28 10.79 1.50 12.56
CA ARG A 28 10.17 0.65 13.59
C ARG A 28 8.82 1.17 14.05
N GLN A 29 8.70 2.49 14.26
CA GLN A 29 7.47 3.11 14.75
C GLN A 29 6.36 3.03 13.70
N ALA A 30 6.61 3.52 12.48
CA ALA A 30 5.65 3.45 11.38
C ALA A 30 5.25 2.00 11.05
N PHE A 31 6.19 1.06 11.18
CA PHE A 31 5.92 -0.36 11.01
C PHE A 31 5.05 -0.95 12.13
N ALA A 32 5.24 -0.55 13.38
CA ALA A 32 4.34 -0.95 14.46
C ALA A 32 2.93 -0.39 14.25
N GLU A 33 2.82 0.88 13.85
CA GLU A 33 1.55 1.55 13.61
C GLU A 33 0.75 0.92 12.46
N ILE A 34 1.40 0.58 11.35
CA ILE A 34 0.71 -0.09 10.24
C ILE A 34 0.26 -1.51 10.62
N LEU A 35 1.04 -2.24 11.43
CA LEU A 35 0.62 -3.54 11.96
C LEU A 35 -0.58 -3.40 12.89
N THR A 36 -0.57 -2.38 13.75
CA THR A 36 -1.69 -2.05 14.63
C THR A 36 -2.94 -1.68 13.82
N PHE A 37 -2.80 -0.87 12.77
CA PHE A 37 -3.89 -0.57 11.85
C PHE A 37 -4.44 -1.85 11.22
N ILE A 38 -3.57 -2.72 10.69
CA ILE A 38 -3.98 -3.97 10.07
C ILE A 38 -4.71 -4.87 11.08
N ASP A 39 -4.28 -4.91 12.34
CA ASP A 39 -4.90 -5.74 13.38
C ASP A 39 -6.31 -5.23 13.73
N PHE A 40 -6.46 -3.92 14.00
CA PHE A 40 -7.73 -3.30 14.41
C PHE A 40 -8.72 -3.06 13.28
N ALA A 41 -8.27 -3.09 12.03
CA ALA A 41 -9.16 -2.91 10.89
C ALA A 41 -10.11 -4.11 10.78
N ASP A 42 -11.41 -3.89 11.03
CA ASP A 42 -12.45 -4.93 10.91
C ASP A 42 -12.86 -5.17 9.44
N ASP A 43 -13.87 -6.01 9.21
CA ASP A 43 -14.55 -6.24 7.91
C ASP A 43 -15.41 -5.03 7.46
N LYS A 44 -14.93 -3.82 7.71
CA LYS A 44 -15.52 -2.55 7.30
C LYS A 44 -14.47 -1.74 6.57
N LEU A 45 -14.93 -0.77 5.77
CA LEU A 45 -14.03 0.19 5.15
C LEU A 45 -13.23 0.91 6.23
N THR A 46 -11.93 0.72 6.19
CA THR A 46 -10.95 1.46 7.00
C THR A 46 -9.81 1.87 6.09
N ILE A 47 -9.41 3.14 6.16
CA ILE A 47 -8.45 3.72 5.21
C ILE A 47 -7.18 4.08 5.95
N GLY A 48 -6.05 3.54 5.50
CA GLY A 48 -4.71 3.93 5.93
C GLY A 48 -3.93 4.47 4.74
N PHE A 49 -3.11 5.49 4.98
CA PHE A 49 -2.19 6.01 3.98
C PHE A 49 -0.76 5.67 4.40
N VAL A 50 0.03 5.15 3.46
CA VAL A 50 1.45 4.88 3.63
C VAL A 50 2.21 5.88 2.79
N GLU A 51 2.88 6.83 3.46
CA GLU A 51 3.76 7.79 2.80
C GLU A 51 5.10 7.12 2.53
N ILE A 52 5.41 6.91 1.25
CA ILE A 52 6.67 6.29 0.83
C ILE A 52 7.08 6.78 -0.56
N ASN A 53 8.28 7.37 -0.64
CA ASN A 53 8.71 8.10 -1.83
C ASN A 53 9.53 7.25 -2.83
N PHE A 54 9.99 6.07 -2.42
CA PHE A 54 10.87 5.23 -3.24
C PHE A 54 10.24 3.87 -3.54
N ASP A 55 10.17 3.51 -4.82
CA ASP A 55 9.59 2.23 -5.27
C ASP A 55 10.27 1.00 -4.67
N ARG A 56 11.59 1.07 -4.48
CA ARG A 56 12.35 0.00 -3.83
C ARG A 56 11.84 -0.27 -2.43
N ASP A 57 11.61 0.79 -1.67
CA ASP A 57 11.22 0.72 -0.26
C ASP A 57 9.73 0.35 -0.15
N LYS A 58 8.89 0.84 -1.05
CA LYS A 58 7.48 0.40 -1.24
C LYS A 58 7.41 -1.11 -1.45
N ASN A 59 8.15 -1.63 -2.42
CA ASN A 59 8.16 -3.07 -2.72
C ASN A 59 8.73 -3.89 -1.55
N LEU A 60 9.74 -3.37 -0.86
CA LEU A 60 10.31 -3.99 0.33
C LEU A 60 9.28 -4.06 1.46
N LEU A 61 8.60 -2.96 1.78
CA LEU A 61 7.56 -2.90 2.81
C LEU A 61 6.41 -3.86 2.52
N ILE A 62 5.90 -3.89 1.28
CA ILE A 62 4.84 -4.83 0.88
C ILE A 62 5.30 -6.29 1.08
N ALA A 63 6.54 -6.60 0.70
CA ALA A 63 7.10 -7.94 0.89
C ALA A 63 7.26 -8.32 2.38
N ILE A 64 7.62 -7.36 3.23
CA ILE A 64 7.72 -7.55 4.68
C ILE A 64 6.33 -7.81 5.27
N LEU A 65 5.33 -6.97 4.95
CA LEU A 65 3.96 -7.11 5.47
C LEU A 65 3.37 -8.48 5.14
N LYS A 66 3.51 -8.93 3.89
CA LYS A 66 3.01 -10.23 3.43
C LYS A 66 3.65 -11.44 4.12
N LYS A 67 4.85 -11.29 4.69
CA LYS A 67 5.60 -12.35 5.37
C LYS A 67 5.61 -12.21 6.89
N HIS A 68 5.10 -11.11 7.41
CA HIS A 68 5.19 -10.80 8.83
C HIS A 68 4.35 -11.79 9.66
N SER A 69 4.87 -12.23 10.80
CA SER A 69 4.24 -13.26 11.63
C SER A 69 2.90 -12.82 12.21
N SER A 70 2.73 -11.52 12.50
CA SER A 70 1.44 -10.95 12.94
C SER A 70 0.37 -10.94 11.84
N CYS A 71 0.75 -11.12 10.57
CA CYS A 71 -0.17 -11.05 9.44
C CYS A 71 -0.56 -12.43 8.88
N LYS A 72 -0.34 -13.52 9.64
CA LYS A 72 -0.61 -14.90 9.17
C LYS A 72 -2.08 -15.14 8.77
N ASN A 73 -3.00 -14.44 9.42
CA ASN A 73 -4.44 -14.55 9.17
C ASN A 73 -4.95 -13.44 8.23
N ILE A 74 -4.04 -12.77 7.51
CA ILE A 74 -4.36 -11.69 6.58
C ILE A 74 -4.15 -12.18 5.15
N GLN A 75 -5.18 -12.01 4.31
CA GLN A 75 -5.07 -12.12 2.87
C GLN A 75 -4.76 -10.73 2.32
N PHE A 76 -3.50 -10.47 1.98
CA PHE A 76 -3.14 -9.24 1.28
C PHE A 76 -3.39 -9.38 -0.22
N VAL A 77 -4.17 -8.45 -0.77
CA VAL A 77 -4.31 -8.30 -2.22
C VAL A 77 -3.68 -6.97 -2.61
N HIS A 78 -2.67 -7.04 -3.48
CA HIS A 78 -1.95 -5.87 -3.97
C HIS A 78 -2.36 -5.61 -5.41
N TRP A 79 -2.89 -4.42 -5.66
CA TRP A 79 -3.24 -3.95 -6.99
C TRP A 79 -2.53 -2.64 -7.31
N ASP A 80 -2.01 -2.60 -8.52
CA ASP A 80 -1.38 -1.43 -9.09
C ASP A 80 -2.37 -0.70 -10.02
N PHE A 81 -2.50 0.60 -9.81
CA PHE A 81 -3.39 1.51 -10.52
C PHE A 81 -2.59 2.64 -11.17
N SER A 82 -1.51 2.28 -11.87
CA SER A 82 -0.60 3.22 -12.53
C SER A 82 -1.14 3.89 -13.79
N ASP A 83 -2.38 3.62 -14.21
CA ASP A 83 -2.99 4.28 -15.36
C ASP A 83 -3.20 5.77 -15.07
N GLN A 84 -2.55 6.63 -15.86
CA GLN A 84 -2.64 8.09 -15.74
C GLN A 84 -4.04 8.63 -16.02
N ASN A 85 -4.86 7.88 -16.76
CA ASN A 85 -6.23 8.28 -17.11
C ASN A 85 -7.28 7.66 -16.18
N LEU A 86 -6.86 6.96 -15.12
CA LEU A 86 -7.79 6.41 -14.15
C LEU A 86 -8.65 7.53 -13.56
N ARG A 87 -9.97 7.35 -13.63
CA ARG A 87 -10.95 8.29 -13.08
C ARG A 87 -11.77 7.67 -11.96
N PHE A 88 -12.23 6.43 -12.14
CA PHE A 88 -13.19 5.77 -11.25
C PHE A 88 -12.50 4.67 -10.44
N LEU A 89 -11.71 5.06 -9.44
CA LEU A 89 -10.94 4.13 -8.62
C LEU A 89 -11.84 3.11 -7.91
N ARG A 90 -13.00 3.54 -7.39
CA ARG A 90 -13.95 2.63 -6.70
C ARG A 90 -14.38 1.49 -7.61
N ASP A 91 -14.79 1.83 -8.83
CA ASP A 91 -15.31 0.86 -9.79
C ASP A 91 -14.23 -0.13 -10.20
N ALA A 92 -13.01 0.35 -10.41
CA ALA A 92 -11.88 -0.50 -10.74
C ALA A 92 -11.50 -1.45 -9.58
N ILE A 93 -11.65 -1.02 -8.33
CA ILE A 93 -11.50 -1.88 -7.14
C ILE A 93 -12.61 -2.93 -7.09
N VAL A 94 -13.87 -2.53 -7.29
CA VAL A 94 -15.03 -3.44 -7.27
C VAL A 94 -14.91 -4.51 -8.35
N GLU A 95 -14.51 -4.14 -9.56
CA GLU A 95 -14.28 -5.08 -10.66
C GLU A 95 -13.21 -6.11 -10.29
N LYS A 96 -12.07 -5.65 -9.74
CA LYS A 96 -11.00 -6.57 -9.31
C LYS A 96 -11.43 -7.47 -8.15
N LEU A 97 -12.22 -6.97 -7.20
CA LEU A 97 -12.78 -7.78 -6.10
C LEU A 97 -13.61 -8.96 -6.61
N GLN A 98 -14.37 -8.79 -7.70
CA GLN A 98 -15.17 -9.86 -8.29
C GLN A 98 -14.31 -10.97 -8.91
N SER A 99 -13.05 -10.68 -9.24
CA SER A 99 -12.13 -11.62 -9.89
C SER A 99 -11.25 -12.43 -8.95
N ILE A 100 -11.26 -12.12 -7.65
CA ILE A 100 -10.41 -12.82 -6.66
C ILE A 100 -11.21 -13.85 -5.87
N ARG A 101 -10.52 -14.90 -5.43
CA ARG A 101 -11.02 -15.81 -4.41
C ARG A 101 -10.67 -15.23 -3.04
N ILE A 102 -11.69 -14.97 -2.23
CA ILE A 102 -11.53 -14.57 -0.83
C ILE A 102 -11.41 -15.84 0.03
N GLU A 103 -10.37 -15.88 0.87
CA GLU A 103 -10.14 -16.93 1.85
C GLU A 103 -11.00 -16.65 3.08
N SER A 104 -12.00 -17.50 3.34
CA SER A 104 -13.01 -17.27 4.40
C SER A 104 -12.44 -17.23 5.83
N ASP A 105 -11.24 -17.78 6.03
CA ASP A 105 -10.52 -17.82 7.30
C ASP A 105 -9.51 -16.68 7.48
N LYS A 106 -9.40 -15.78 6.49
CA LYS A 106 -8.47 -14.66 6.52
C LYS A 106 -9.19 -13.34 6.33
N LYS A 107 -8.71 -12.32 7.03
CA LYS A 107 -9.12 -10.94 6.80
C LYS A 107 -8.50 -10.43 5.50
N LEU A 108 -9.31 -9.93 4.58
CA LEU A 108 -8.86 -9.33 3.34
C LEU A 108 -8.35 -7.90 3.60
N VAL A 109 -7.12 -7.59 3.18
CA VAL A 109 -6.57 -6.23 3.22
C VAL A 109 -6.08 -5.84 1.83
N LEU A 110 -6.55 -4.70 1.34
CA LEU A 110 -6.20 -4.17 0.03
C LEU A 110 -4.97 -3.27 0.14
N ILE A 111 -3.98 -3.50 -0.72
CA ILE A 111 -2.82 -2.64 -0.91
C ILE A 111 -2.95 -2.01 -2.29
N ILE A 112 -3.00 -0.68 -2.34
CA ILE A 112 -3.18 0.11 -3.55
C ILE A 112 -1.89 0.89 -3.82
N THR A 113 -1.30 0.70 -5.00
CA THR A 113 -0.11 1.44 -5.48
C THR A 113 -0.38 2.10 -6.82
N GLY A 114 0.46 3.05 -7.22
CA GLY A 114 0.47 3.62 -8.58
C GLY A 114 -0.58 4.71 -8.80
N LEU A 115 -1.49 4.93 -7.84
CA LEU A 115 -2.54 5.95 -7.92
C LEU A 115 -1.97 7.36 -8.13
N GLU A 116 -0.74 7.61 -7.66
CA GLU A 116 0.01 8.86 -7.87
C GLU A 116 0.10 9.30 -9.34
N ASN A 117 0.10 8.36 -10.28
CA ASN A 117 0.15 8.65 -11.71
C ASN A 117 -1.11 9.38 -12.22
N SER A 118 -2.29 8.97 -11.72
CA SER A 118 -3.57 9.60 -12.05
C SER A 118 -3.83 10.89 -11.27
N ILE A 119 -3.20 11.03 -10.08
CA ILE A 119 -3.22 12.27 -9.29
C ILE A 119 -2.37 13.36 -9.97
N GLY A 120 -1.24 12.95 -10.57
CA GLY A 120 -0.33 13.82 -11.29
C GLY A 120 0.28 14.92 -10.41
N MET A 121 1.05 15.82 -11.04
CA MET A 121 1.70 16.96 -10.37
C MET A 121 1.18 18.33 -10.84
N SER A 122 0.29 18.37 -11.83
CA SER A 122 -0.24 19.63 -12.38
C SER A 122 -1.16 20.36 -11.40
N GLU A 123 -1.34 21.67 -11.54
CA GLU A 123 -2.22 22.43 -10.63
C GLU A 123 -3.71 22.12 -10.81
N ALA A 124 -4.08 21.47 -11.91
CA ALA A 124 -5.45 21.05 -12.18
C ALA A 124 -5.95 20.05 -11.12
N TYR A 125 -7.26 20.11 -10.85
CA TYR A 125 -7.95 19.16 -9.98
C TYR A 125 -7.95 17.78 -10.68
N PRO A 126 -7.29 16.75 -10.11
CA PRO A 126 -7.25 15.43 -10.73
C PRO A 126 -8.64 14.80 -10.79
N PRO A 127 -9.10 14.33 -11.96
CA PRO A 127 -10.41 13.68 -12.09
C PRO A 127 -10.61 12.52 -11.13
N VAL A 128 -9.56 11.74 -10.86
CA VAL A 128 -9.59 10.64 -9.90
C VAL A 128 -9.90 11.10 -8.48
N LEU A 129 -9.35 12.25 -8.05
CA LEU A 129 -9.57 12.78 -6.70
C LEU A 129 -10.95 13.43 -6.58
N GLN A 130 -11.43 14.04 -7.65
CA GLN A 130 -12.78 14.59 -7.69
C GLN A 130 -13.81 13.47 -7.53
N ASP A 131 -13.66 12.39 -8.30
CA ASP A 131 -14.52 11.21 -8.19
C ASP A 131 -14.40 10.58 -6.80
N LEU A 132 -13.18 10.35 -6.32
CA LEU A 132 -12.93 9.74 -5.02
C LEU A 132 -13.61 10.50 -3.87
N ASN A 133 -13.60 11.83 -3.93
CA ASN A 133 -14.30 12.67 -2.96
C ASN A 133 -15.83 12.57 -3.09
N PHE A 134 -16.34 12.51 -4.32
CA PHE A 134 -17.77 12.42 -4.61
C PHE A 134 -18.38 11.06 -4.22
N VAL A 135 -17.71 9.95 -4.55
CA VAL A 135 -18.21 8.59 -4.31
C VAL A 135 -17.78 8.02 -2.96
N ARG A 136 -17.24 8.84 -2.06
CA ARG A 136 -16.72 8.42 -0.76
C ARG A 136 -17.70 7.52 -0.01
N ASP A 137 -18.97 7.91 0.08
CA ASP A 137 -19.98 7.15 0.82
C ASP A 137 -20.25 5.77 0.20
N ALA A 138 -20.13 5.66 -1.12
CA ALA A 138 -20.29 4.39 -1.83
C ALA A 138 -19.17 3.39 -1.52
N PHE A 139 -17.96 3.84 -1.12
CA PHE A 139 -16.90 2.92 -0.71
C PHE A 139 -17.31 2.07 0.51
N THR A 140 -18.10 2.62 1.44
CA THR A 140 -18.47 1.89 2.66
C THR A 140 -19.30 0.64 2.38
N THR A 141 -20.07 0.67 1.29
CA THR A 141 -20.95 -0.43 0.89
C THR A 141 -20.32 -1.31 -0.17
N SER A 142 -19.60 -0.73 -1.15
CA SER A 142 -19.05 -1.50 -2.26
C SER A 142 -17.64 -2.05 -2.00
N VAL A 143 -16.91 -1.50 -1.04
CA VAL A 143 -15.55 -1.93 -0.66
C VAL A 143 -15.44 -1.99 0.88
N PRO A 144 -16.14 -2.91 1.56
CA PRO A 144 -16.15 -3.02 3.01
C PRO A 144 -14.89 -3.72 3.54
N HIS A 145 -13.71 -3.26 3.10
CA HIS A 145 -12.42 -3.86 3.45
C HIS A 145 -11.41 -2.79 3.84
N PRO A 146 -10.43 -3.12 4.70
CA PRO A 146 -9.29 -2.26 4.95
C PRO A 146 -8.47 -1.99 3.68
N ILE A 147 -8.12 -0.73 3.46
CA ILE A 147 -7.35 -0.27 2.31
C ILE A 147 -6.12 0.50 2.79
N LEU A 148 -4.95 0.09 2.32
CA LEU A 148 -3.69 0.81 2.45
C LEU A 148 -3.32 1.45 1.12
N PHE A 149 -3.38 2.77 1.04
CA PHE A 149 -2.91 3.55 -0.10
C PHE A 149 -1.44 3.88 0.07
N PHE A 150 -0.59 3.34 -0.78
CA PHE A 150 0.83 3.66 -0.81
C PHE A 150 1.03 4.80 -1.80
N LEU A 151 1.43 5.96 -1.29
CA LEU A 151 1.54 7.19 -2.05
C LEU A 151 2.82 7.94 -1.65
N PRO A 152 3.49 8.62 -2.60
CA PRO A 152 4.51 9.60 -2.27
C PRO A 152 3.88 10.84 -1.60
N ASP A 153 4.72 11.60 -0.91
CA ASP A 153 4.35 12.80 -0.13
C ASP A 153 3.54 13.84 -0.94
N TYR A 154 3.94 14.10 -2.18
CA TYR A 154 3.27 15.06 -3.06
C TYR A 154 1.85 14.59 -3.40
N ALA A 155 1.65 13.28 -3.59
CA ALA A 155 0.35 12.73 -3.93
C ALA A 155 -0.58 12.74 -2.72
N LEU A 156 -0.06 12.50 -1.51
CA LEU A 156 -0.82 12.66 -0.27
C LEU A 156 -1.24 14.11 -0.04
N THR A 157 -0.32 15.05 -0.25
CA THR A 157 -0.61 16.49 -0.14
C THR A 157 -1.75 16.89 -1.07
N ARG A 158 -1.72 16.39 -2.31
CA ARG A 158 -2.78 16.62 -3.29
C ARG A 158 -4.09 15.93 -2.91
N LEU A 159 -4.04 14.69 -2.42
CA LEU A 159 -5.23 13.98 -1.95
C LEU A 159 -5.90 14.72 -0.78
N ALA A 160 -5.14 15.21 0.18
CA ALA A 160 -5.66 16.03 1.28
C ALA A 160 -6.28 17.36 0.78
N LYS A 161 -5.69 17.98 -0.24
CA LYS A 161 -6.17 19.25 -0.82
C LYS A 161 -7.42 19.09 -1.68
N TYR A 162 -7.44 18.08 -2.54
CA TYR A 162 -8.43 17.90 -3.61
C TYR A 162 -9.45 16.80 -3.31
N ALA A 163 -9.26 15.97 -2.28
CA ALA A 163 -10.29 15.03 -1.82
C ALA A 163 -10.42 15.09 -0.29
N PRO A 164 -10.72 16.27 0.29
CA PRO A 164 -10.71 16.47 1.74
C PRO A 164 -11.73 15.60 2.48
N ASP A 165 -12.89 15.32 1.87
CA ASP A 165 -13.92 14.49 2.48
C ASP A 165 -13.51 13.03 2.53
N PHE A 166 -12.83 12.55 1.48
CA PHE A 166 -12.23 11.20 1.48
C PHE A 166 -11.04 11.13 2.44
N TRP A 167 -10.18 12.14 2.44
CA TRP A 167 -9.03 12.25 3.35
C TRP A 167 -9.43 12.25 4.84
N ALA A 168 -10.59 12.83 5.16
CA ALA A 168 -11.12 12.85 6.52
C ALA A 168 -11.43 11.45 7.09
N TRP A 169 -11.58 10.43 6.24
CA TRP A 169 -11.86 9.05 6.65
C TRP A 169 -10.63 8.22 7.00
N ARG A 170 -9.43 8.78 6.82
CA ARG A 170 -8.21 8.08 7.20
C ARG A 170 -8.19 7.79 8.71
N LEU A 171 -7.77 6.58 9.06
CA LEU A 171 -7.44 6.23 10.44
C LEU A 171 -5.96 6.51 10.77
N GLY A 172 -5.10 6.62 9.75
CA GLY A 172 -3.68 6.88 9.95
C GLY A 172 -2.96 7.26 8.67
N VAL A 173 -1.82 7.94 8.86
CA VAL A 173 -0.79 8.18 7.86
C VAL A 173 0.51 7.63 8.45
N PHE A 174 1.13 6.68 7.76
CA PHE A 174 2.34 5.98 8.22
C PHE A 174 3.49 6.37 7.31
N SER A 175 4.43 7.17 7.82
CA SER A 175 5.52 7.73 7.02
C SER A 175 6.77 6.88 7.12
N PHE A 176 7.24 6.39 5.96
CA PHE A 176 8.43 5.56 5.85
C PHE A 176 9.61 6.35 5.28
N GLN A 177 10.73 6.27 5.99
CA GLN A 177 12.01 6.86 5.64
C GLN A 177 12.90 5.83 4.94
N LYS A 178 13.84 6.35 4.16
CA LYS A 178 14.86 5.57 3.46
C LYS A 178 15.97 5.10 4.39
#